data_AF-B9L4Z6-F1
#
_entry.id   AF-B9L4Z6-F1
#
_cell.length_a   1.000
_cell.length_b   1.000
_cell.length_c   1.000
_cell.angle_alpha   90.00
_cell.angle_beta   90.00
_cell.angle_gamma   90.00
#
_symmetry.space_group_name_H-M   'P 1'
#
loop_
_entity.id
_entity.type
_entity.pdbx_description
1 polymer ?
#
loop_
_entity_poly.entity_id
_entity_poly.type
_entity_poly.pdbx_seq_one_letter_code
_entity_poly.pdbx_strand_id
1 'polypeptide(L)'
;MPFAMELQPEGFVPAVRCDHCGESVTAETGLVLWSIDVPASLSAAPILVACDQDCADALAARYPESRFALLALDTYLVTLVEDSLSIDADAVRQRDALAWAIEQTRDEVDQALE
;
A
#
# COMPACT_ATOMS: atom_id res chain seq x y z
N MET A 1 1.20 -9.62 -4.23
CA MET A 1 0.58 -8.42 -3.64
C MET A 1 1.71 -7.46 -3.32
N PRO A 2 1.70 -6.23 -3.86
CA PRO A 2 2.78 -5.27 -3.69
C PRO A 2 2.84 -4.68 -2.27
N PHE A 3 1.73 -4.75 -1.52
CA PHE A 3 1.68 -4.39 -0.11
C PHE A 3 2.15 -5.55 0.77
N ALA A 4 3.15 -5.28 1.61
CA ALA A 4 3.72 -6.17 2.61
C ALA A 4 3.61 -5.53 3.99
N MET A 5 3.73 -6.35 5.05
CA MET A 5 3.94 -5.84 6.41
C MET A 5 5.41 -6.01 6.75
N GLU A 6 6.07 -4.93 7.16
CA GLU A 6 7.45 -4.94 7.62
C GLU A 6 7.48 -4.76 9.13
N LEU A 7 8.29 -5.58 9.81
CA LEU A 7 8.49 -5.47 11.25
C LEU A 7 9.50 -4.35 11.53
N GLN A 8 9.07 -3.34 12.26
CA GLN A 8 9.88 -2.27 12.83
C GLN A 8 9.94 -2.39 14.36
N PRO A 9 10.86 -1.69 15.05
CA PRO A 9 10.99 -1.75 16.51
C PRO A 9 9.68 -1.47 17.26
N GLU A 10 8.85 -0.59 16.69
CA GLU A 10 7.57 -0.16 17.27
C GLU A 10 6.36 -0.98 16.80
N GLY A 11 6.57 -1.99 15.93
CA GLY A 11 5.50 -2.87 15.43
C GLY A 11 5.54 -3.11 13.93
N PHE A 12 4.44 -3.65 13.38
CA PHE A 12 4.34 -3.91 11.94
C PHE A 12 3.81 -2.69 11.19
N VAL A 13 4.54 -2.25 10.16
CA VAL A 13 4.11 -1.15 9.29
C VAL A 13 3.83 -1.65 7.87
N PRO A 14 2.87 -1.03 7.14
CA PRO A 14 2.70 -1.31 5.72
C PRO A 14 3.94 -0.85 4.94
N ALA A 15 4.41 -1.71 4.05
CA ALA A 15 5.45 -1.40 3.08
C ALA A 15 4.97 -1.76 1.68
N VAL A 16 5.51 -1.08 0.68
CA VAL A 16 5.24 -1.41 -0.73
C VAL A 16 6.54 -1.93 -1.34
N ARG A 17 6.46 -3.00 -2.13
CA ARG A 17 7.62 -3.57 -2.83
C ARG A 17 7.47 -3.48 -4.34
N CYS A 18 8.58 -3.25 -5.01
CA CYS A 18 8.63 -3.25 -6.46
C CYS A 18 8.42 -4.67 -7.01
N ASP A 19 7.47 -4.84 -7.92
CA ASP A 19 7.20 -6.13 -8.58
C ASP A 19 8.31 -6.54 -9.57
N HIS A 20 9.25 -5.64 -9.88
CA HIS A 20 10.42 -5.93 -10.71
C HIS A 20 11.60 -6.47 -9.89
N CYS A 21 12.12 -5.67 -8.95
CA CYS A 21 13.36 -5.92 -8.21
C CYS A 21 13.14 -6.39 -6.76
N GLY A 22 11.93 -6.23 -6.21
CA GLY A 22 11.59 -6.63 -4.84
C GLY A 22 12.01 -5.64 -3.75
N GLU A 23 12.67 -4.53 -4.11
CA GLU A 23 13.07 -3.48 -3.16
C GLU A 23 11.87 -2.69 -2.63
N SER A 24 12.03 -2.08 -1.46
CA SER A 24 11.01 -1.24 -0.84
C SER A 24 10.82 0.06 -1.62
N VAL A 25 9.57 0.45 -1.80
CA VAL A 25 9.13 1.59 -2.60
C VAL A 25 8.53 2.63 -1.67
N THR A 26 8.95 3.89 -1.80
CA THR A 26 8.34 5.00 -1.08
C THR A 26 7.11 5.51 -1.85
N ALA A 27 6.16 6.11 -1.15
CA ALA A 27 4.98 6.69 -1.80
C ALA A 27 5.35 7.81 -2.81
N GLU A 28 6.40 8.58 -2.52
CA GLU A 28 6.83 9.74 -3.32
C GLU A 28 7.53 9.36 -4.63
N THR A 29 8.27 8.24 -4.65
CA THR A 29 9.04 7.83 -5.84
C THR A 29 8.41 6.65 -6.58
N GLY A 30 7.52 5.92 -5.90
CA GLY A 30 6.88 4.74 -6.45
C GLY A 30 5.96 5.07 -7.62
N LEU A 31 5.87 4.12 -8.55
CA LEU A 31 5.00 4.18 -9.71
C LEU A 31 4.04 2.99 -9.68
N VAL A 32 2.81 3.24 -10.08
CA VAL A 32 1.76 2.24 -10.22
C VAL A 32 1.46 2.05 -11.70
N LEU A 33 1.48 0.80 -12.16
CA LEU A 33 1.09 0.42 -13.51
C LEU A 33 -0.23 -0.34 -13.44
N TRP A 34 -1.22 0.10 -14.22
CA TRP A 34 -2.45 -0.67 -14.41
C TRP A 34 -2.71 -0.91 -15.89
N SER A 35 -3.24 -2.09 -16.22
CA SER A 35 -3.62 -2.39 -17.60
C SER A 35 -4.82 -1.54 -18.00
N ILE A 36 -4.73 -0.85 -19.14
CA ILE A 36 -5.88 -0.16 -19.75
C ILE A 36 -6.73 -1.12 -20.58
N ASP A 37 -6.14 -2.23 -21.01
CA ASP A 37 -6.81 -3.31 -21.72
C ASP A 37 -7.16 -4.39 -20.70
N VAL A 38 -8.18 -4.16 -19.86
CA VAL A 38 -8.70 -5.20 -18.96
C VAL A 38 -9.62 -6.10 -19.80
N PRO A 39 -9.26 -7.36 -20.08
CA PRO A 39 -10.21 -8.28 -20.72
C PRO A 39 -11.43 -8.41 -19.81
N ALA A 40 -12.64 -8.34 -20.37
CA ALA A 40 -13.89 -8.44 -19.60
C ALA A 40 -14.00 -9.74 -18.76
N SER A 41 -13.15 -10.74 -19.04
CA SER A 41 -13.02 -11.99 -18.30
C SER A 41 -12.16 -11.89 -17.02
N LEU A 42 -11.33 -10.87 -16.88
CA LEU A 42 -10.59 -10.57 -15.66
C LEU A 42 -11.38 -9.52 -14.89
N SER A 43 -11.98 -9.92 -13.76
CA SER A 43 -12.75 -9.03 -12.88
C SER A 43 -11.92 -7.83 -12.38
N ALA A 44 -10.60 -7.92 -12.41
CA ALA A 44 -9.66 -6.82 -12.24
C ALA A 44 -8.32 -7.17 -12.95
N ALA A 45 -7.72 -6.23 -13.67
CA ALA A 45 -6.33 -6.38 -14.11
C ALA A 45 -5.37 -6.20 -12.93
N PRO A 46 -4.24 -6.91 -12.90
CA PRO A 46 -3.26 -6.73 -11.83
C PRO A 46 -2.71 -5.30 -11.85
N ILE A 47 -2.72 -4.68 -10.68
CA ILE A 47 -2.01 -3.44 -10.41
C ILE A 47 -0.58 -3.83 -10.02
N LEU A 48 0.41 -3.29 -10.75
CA LEU A 48 1.83 -3.52 -10.50
C LEU A 48 2.46 -2.25 -9.91
N VAL A 49 3.51 -2.42 -9.12
CA VAL A 49 4.29 -1.31 -8.54
C VAL A 49 5.75 -1.37 -8.96
N ALA A 50 6.31 -0.23 -9.34
CA ALA A 50 7.71 -0.02 -9.66
C ALA A 50 8.34 1.02 -8.73
N CYS A 51 9.64 0.88 -8.41
CA CYS A 51 10.38 1.88 -7.63
C CYS A 51 10.78 3.11 -8.46
N ASP A 52 10.91 2.94 -9.78
CA ASP A 52 11.33 3.96 -10.74
C ASP A 52 10.85 3.62 -12.16
N GLN A 53 11.17 4.50 -13.12
CA GLN A 53 10.80 4.34 -14.52
C GLN A 53 11.46 3.12 -15.18
N ASP A 54 12.72 2.82 -14.85
CA ASP A 54 13.43 1.69 -15.46
C ASP A 54 12.78 0.34 -15.09
N CYS A 55 12.40 0.19 -13.82
CA CYS A 55 11.64 -0.97 -13.35
C CYS A 55 10.23 -1.02 -13.95
N ALA A 56 9.57 0.13 -14.14
CA ALA A 56 8.27 0.21 -14.78
C ALA A 56 8.34 -0.24 -16.25
N ASP A 57 9.32 0.24 -17.00
CA ASP A 57 9.53 -0.13 -18.40
C ASP A 57 9.87 -1.62 -18.51
N ALA A 58 10.71 -2.14 -17.60
CA ALA A 58 11.04 -3.56 -17.56
C ALA A 58 9.83 -4.44 -17.20
N LEU A 59 8.91 -3.94 -16.36
CA LEU A 59 7.63 -4.62 -16.09
C LEU A 59 6.72 -4.61 -17.30
N ALA A 60 6.54 -3.46 -17.96
CA ALA A 60 5.73 -3.34 -19.16
C ALA A 60 6.24 -4.25 -20.28
N ALA A 61 7.56 -4.35 -20.46
CA ALA A 61 8.18 -5.22 -21.46
C ALA A 61 7.91 -6.72 -21.24
N ARG A 62 7.59 -7.16 -20.00
CA ARG A 62 7.18 -8.55 -19.72
C ARG A 62 5.78 -8.88 -20.24
N TYR A 63 4.98 -7.87 -20.56
CA TYR A 63 3.59 -8.01 -21.02
C TYR A 63 3.37 -7.22 -22.32
N PRO A 64 4.02 -7.61 -23.44
CA PRO A 64 4.01 -6.84 -24.68
C PRO A 64 2.63 -6.69 -25.34
N GLU A 65 1.70 -7.59 -25.00
CA GLU A 65 0.31 -7.57 -25.50
C GLU A 65 -0.61 -6.65 -24.66
N SER A 66 -0.10 -6.06 -23.59
CA SER A 66 -0.87 -5.19 -22.69
C SER A 66 -0.40 -3.75 -22.80
N ARG A 67 -1.36 -2.82 -22.81
CA ARG A 67 -1.06 -1.40 -22.63
C ARG A 67 -1.22 -1.06 -21.16
N PHE A 68 -0.24 -0.35 -20.60
CA PHE A 68 -0.27 0.13 -19.24
C PHE A 68 -0.39 1.64 -19.22
N ALA A 69 -1.18 2.16 -18.30
CA ALA A 69 -1.05 3.54 -17.84
C ALA A 69 -0.22 3.54 -16.56
N LEU A 70 0.45 4.67 -16.31
CA LEU A 70 1.37 4.85 -15.21
C LEU A 70 0.92 6.06 -14.38
N LEU A 71 0.93 5.90 -13.06
CA LEU A 71 0.58 6.92 -12.08
C LEU A 71 1.60 6.91 -10.94
N ALA A 72 1.84 8.06 -10.31
CA ALA A 72 2.61 8.10 -9.06
C ALA A 72 1.88 7.32 -7.94
N LEU A 73 2.64 6.63 -7.09
CA LEU A 73 2.10 5.78 -6.04
C LEU A 73 1.33 6.59 -4.99
N ASP A 74 1.82 7.77 -4.61
CA ASP A 74 1.10 8.69 -3.72
C ASP A 74 -0.29 9.07 -4.26
N THR A 75 -0.38 9.38 -5.53
CA THR A 75 -1.62 9.77 -6.20
C THR A 75 -2.59 8.60 -6.23
N TYR A 76 -2.10 7.39 -6.50
CA TYR A 76 -2.90 6.16 -6.40
C TYR A 76 -3.44 5.95 -4.98
N LEU A 77 -2.61 6.14 -3.95
CA LEU A 77 -3.01 5.95 -2.55
C LEU A 77 -4.04 6.99 -2.11
N VAL A 78 -3.89 8.25 -2.50
CA VAL A 78 -4.87 9.30 -2.22
C VAL A 78 -6.21 8.97 -2.85
N THR A 79 -6.24 8.66 -4.15
CA THR A 79 -7.48 8.25 -4.84
C THR A 79 -8.11 6.99 -4.23
N LEU A 80 -7.29 6.02 -3.80
CA LEU A 80 -7.80 4.82 -3.15
C LEU A 80 -8.48 5.14 -1.81
N VAL A 81 -7.83 5.96 -0.97
CA VAL A 81 -8.31 6.30 0.38
C VAL A 81 -9.53 7.22 0.31
N GLU A 82 -9.45 8.29 -0.47
CA GLU A 82 -10.47 9.35 -0.51
C GLU A 82 -11.66 8.96 -1.41
N ASP A 83 -11.39 8.56 -2.66
CA ASP A 83 -12.46 8.39 -3.65
C ASP A 83 -13.06 6.97 -3.65
N SER A 84 -12.22 5.95 -3.47
CA SER A 84 -12.64 4.56 -3.69
C SER A 84 -13.13 3.87 -2.42
N LEU A 85 -12.39 4.02 -1.32
CA LEU A 85 -12.72 3.38 -0.04
C LEU A 85 -13.50 4.30 0.89
N SER A 86 -13.54 5.61 0.59
CA SER A 86 -14.19 6.64 1.42
C SER A 86 -13.77 6.54 2.89
N ILE A 87 -12.48 6.30 3.13
CA ILE A 87 -11.93 6.17 4.47
C ILE A 87 -11.76 7.55 5.07
N ASP A 88 -12.47 7.81 6.16
CA ASP A 88 -12.23 8.98 7.02
C ASP A 88 -10.96 8.75 7.84
N ALA A 89 -9.86 9.36 7.40
CA ALA A 89 -8.55 9.23 8.03
C ALA A 89 -8.54 9.72 9.49
N ASP A 90 -9.32 10.76 9.81
CA ASP A 90 -9.36 11.31 11.17
C ASP A 90 -10.15 10.41 12.10
N ALA A 91 -11.26 9.84 11.63
CA ALA A 91 -12.00 8.83 12.38
C ALA A 91 -11.18 7.55 12.61
N VAL A 92 -10.34 7.13 11.66
CA VAL A 92 -9.40 6.03 11.85
C VAL A 92 -8.38 6.36 12.94
N ARG A 93 -7.73 7.53 12.88
CA ARG A 93 -6.74 7.96 13.89
C ARG A 93 -7.33 8.04 15.30
N GLN A 94 -8.56 8.53 15.44
CA GLN A 94 -9.23 8.60 16.74
C GLN A 94 -9.50 7.22 17.33
N ARG A 95 -9.94 6.25 16.51
CA ARG A 95 -10.16 4.87 16.95
C ARG A 95 -8.85 4.19 17.37
N ASP A 96 -7.79 4.42 16.61
CA ASP A 96 -6.46 3.87 16.90
C ASP A 96 -5.89 4.43 18.22
N ALA A 97 -5.96 5.75 18.40
CA ALA A 97 -5.54 6.38 19.66
C ALA A 97 -6.34 5.88 20.87
N LEU A 98 -7.65 5.66 20.71
CA LEU A 98 -8.48 5.09 21.78
C LEU A 98 -8.09 3.65 22.09
N ALA A 99 -7.85 2.82 21.07
CA ALA A 99 -7.41 1.43 21.25
C ALA A 99 -6.07 1.37 21.98
N TRP A 100 -5.12 2.24 21.60
CA TRP A 100 -3.83 2.34 22.26
C TRP A 100 -3.95 2.75 23.74
N ALA A 101 -4.79 3.75 24.05
CA ALA A 101 -5.03 4.19 25.42
C ALA A 101 -5.67 3.10 26.29
N ILE A 102 -6.58 2.30 25.72
CA ILE A 102 -7.18 1.15 26.41
C ILE A 102 -6.10 0.11 26.73
N GLU A 103 -5.22 -0.22 25.78
CA GLU A 103 -4.19 -1.24 26.00
C GLU A 103 -3.16 -0.78 27.04
N GLN A 104 -2.70 0.48 26.99
CA GLN A 104 -1.83 1.04 28.03
C GLN A 104 -2.47 0.97 29.43
N THR A 105 -3.77 1.28 29.53
CA THR A 105 -4.49 1.21 30.81
C THR A 105 -4.55 -0.23 31.34
N ARG A 106 -4.68 -1.23 30.46
CA ARG A 106 -4.68 -2.65 30.85
C ARG A 106 -3.31 -3.09 31.34
N ASP A 107 -2.25 -2.73 30.63
CA ASP A 107 -0.87 -3.05 31.01
C ASP A 107 -0.51 -2.44 32.38
N GLU A 108 -0.92 -1.20 32.64
CA GLU A 108 -0.72 -0.52 33.93
C GLU A 108 -1.49 -1.20 35.08
N VAL A 109 -2.72 -1.67 34.83
CA VAL A 109 -3.53 -2.39 35.82
C VAL A 109 -2.93 -3.77 36.12
N ASP A 110 -2.47 -4.49 35.11
CA ASP A 110 -1.86 -5.81 35.30
C ASP A 110 -0.52 -5.69 36.07
N GLN A 111 0.29 -4.67 35.80
CA GLN A 111 1.52 -4.38 36.58
C GLN A 111 1.23 -3.98 38.04
N ALA A 112 0.11 -3.32 38.31
CA ALA A 112 -0.25 -2.93 39.68
C ALA A 112 -0.77 -4.09 40.54
N LEU A 113 -1.07 -5.24 39.92
CA LEU A 113 -1.59 -6.45 40.57
C LEU A 113 -0.51 -7.52 40.82
N GLU A 114 0.70 -7.33 40.27
CA GLU A 114 1.92 -8.13 40.54
C GLU A 114 2.68 -7.65 41.77
#